data_AF-A0A2S1GZX7-F1
#
_entry.id   AF-A0A2S1GZX7-F1
#
_cell.length_a   1.000
_cell.length_b   1.000
_cell.length_c   1.000
_cell.angle_alpha   90.00
_cell.angle_beta   90.00
_cell.angle_gamma   90.00
#
_symmetry.space_group_name_H-M   'P 1'
#
loop_
_entity.id
_entity.type
_entity.pdbx_description
1 polymer ?
#
loop_
_entity_poly.entity_id
_entity_poly.type
_entity_poly.pdbx_seq_one_letter_code
_entity_poly.pdbx_strand_id
1 'polypeptide(L)'
;MTIYRKITVPNKFYFTCISRYKNITNCALVTGIVYGAGTLFKDLPKGSSIIFDIADERLFTETGIFNRVQNMVQMAAASGEPMQFCSSIAQLEQLLAQQDLLIFEHLAPQDIQNRHFVDREDDLQAFETIHYIHAVKK
;
A
#
# COMPACT_ATOMS: atom_id res chain seq x y z
N MET A 1 -7.23 -19.28 2.65
CA MET A 1 -6.24 -19.34 1.55
C MET A 1 -5.69 -17.95 1.34
N THR A 2 -4.65 -17.60 2.10
CA THR A 2 -3.85 -16.39 1.84
C THR A 2 -3.16 -16.62 0.51
N ILE A 3 -3.62 -15.97 -0.55
CA ILE A 3 -2.85 -15.97 -1.79
C ILE A 3 -1.82 -14.85 -1.61
N TYR A 4 -0.77 -15.12 -0.83
CA TYR A 4 0.52 -14.51 -1.12
C TYR A 4 0.91 -15.08 -2.47
N ARG A 5 0.58 -14.41 -3.56
CA ARG A 5 1.27 -14.71 -4.80
C ARG A 5 2.64 -14.07 -4.65
N LYS A 6 3.57 -14.85 -4.09
CA LYS A 6 4.99 -14.66 -4.36
C LYS A 6 5.14 -14.88 -5.87
N ILE A 7 4.80 -13.87 -6.67
CA ILE A 7 5.23 -13.82 -8.06
C ILE A 7 6.72 -13.55 -7.94
N THR A 8 7.48 -14.63 -7.75
CA THR A 8 8.95 -14.57 -7.75
C THR A 8 9.35 -14.34 -9.20
N VAL A 9 9.14 -13.13 -9.70
CA VAL A 9 10.01 -12.60 -10.74
C VAL A 9 11.33 -12.31 -10.05
N PRO A 10 12.49 -12.69 -10.61
CA PRO A 10 13.78 -12.34 -10.03
C PRO A 10 13.79 -10.85 -9.69
N ASN A 11 14.02 -10.51 -8.42
CA ASN A 11 14.13 -9.15 -7.88
C ASN A 11 12.85 -8.29 -7.82
N LYS A 12 11.63 -8.85 -7.90
CA LYS A 12 10.38 -8.07 -7.70
C LYS A 12 9.43 -8.74 -6.71
N PHE A 13 9.03 -8.02 -5.66
CA PHE A 13 8.00 -8.41 -4.71
C PHE A 13 6.78 -7.50 -4.88
N TYR A 14 5.63 -8.09 -5.17
CA TYR A 14 4.35 -7.40 -5.25
C TYR A 14 3.57 -7.65 -3.98
N PHE A 15 3.10 -6.57 -3.36
CA PHE A 15 2.24 -6.65 -2.21
C PHE A 15 0.93 -5.93 -2.51
N THR A 16 -0.18 -6.64 -2.36
CA THR A 16 -1.53 -6.06 -2.37
C THR A 16 -2.18 -6.42 -1.04
N CYS A 17 -2.50 -5.44 -0.20
CA CYS A 17 -3.13 -5.73 1.09
C CYS A 17 -4.64 -5.97 0.91
N ILE A 18 -5.05 -7.23 0.80
CA ILE A 18 -6.43 -7.66 1.11
C ILE A 18 -6.30 -8.74 2.18
N SER A 19 -6.49 -8.36 3.45
CA SER A 19 -6.53 -9.32 4.55
C SER A 19 -7.84 -10.13 4.47
N ARG A 20 -7.78 -11.38 4.95
CA ARG A 20 -8.92 -12.28 5.12
C ARG A 20 -8.68 -13.16 6.35
N TYR A 21 -8.04 -12.62 7.37
CA TYR A 21 -7.74 -13.27 8.64
C TYR A 21 -8.28 -12.42 9.78
N LYS A 22 -9.34 -12.93 10.40
CA LYS A 22 -10.13 -12.37 11.52
C LYS A 22 -9.35 -11.97 12.80
N ASN A 23 -8.02 -11.92 12.80
CA ASN A 23 -7.23 -11.59 13.99
C ASN A 23 -5.81 -11.05 13.69
N ILE A 24 -5.55 -10.52 12.50
CA ILE A 24 -4.31 -9.78 12.25
C ILE A 24 -4.68 -8.30 12.19
N THR A 25 -4.61 -7.62 13.33
CA THR A 25 -4.85 -6.17 13.47
C THR A 25 -3.85 -5.31 12.70
N ASN A 26 -2.99 -5.88 11.85
CA ASN A 26 -1.83 -5.17 11.35
C ASN A 26 -1.31 -5.86 10.08
N CYS A 27 -1.61 -5.30 8.90
CA CYS A 27 -1.10 -5.81 7.61
C CYS A 27 0.42 -6.00 7.73
N ALA A 28 0.96 -7.18 7.41
CA ALA A 28 2.36 -7.55 7.73
C ALA A 28 3.42 -6.53 7.21
N LEU A 29 3.09 -5.78 6.14
CA LEU A 29 3.89 -4.66 5.64
C LEU A 29 3.81 -3.44 6.55
N VAL A 30 2.61 -3.06 6.97
CA VAL A 30 2.39 -1.98 7.94
C VAL A 30 3.10 -2.33 9.24
N THR A 31 3.04 -3.59 9.71
CA THR A 31 3.76 -4.01 10.90
C THR A 31 5.28 -4.00 10.72
N GLY A 32 5.77 -4.47 9.57
CA GLY A 32 7.19 -4.47 9.25
C GLY A 32 7.79 -3.07 9.11
N ILE A 33 7.05 -2.14 8.51
CA ILE A 33 7.47 -0.76 8.26
C ILE A 33 7.27 0.11 9.51
N VAL A 34 6.14 0.01 10.21
CA VAL A 34 5.76 0.89 11.34
C VAL A 34 6.29 0.40 12.68
N TYR A 35 6.23 -0.90 12.95
CA TYR A 35 6.60 -1.46 14.25
C TYR A 35 8.02 -2.00 14.30
N GLY A 36 8.81 -1.78 13.25
CA GLY A 36 10.23 -2.17 13.25
C GLY A 36 10.42 -3.66 13.50
N ALA A 37 9.53 -4.51 12.97
CA ALA A 37 9.83 -5.94 12.84
C ALA A 37 10.89 -6.08 11.74
N GLY A 38 12.13 -5.72 12.10
CA GLY A 38 13.33 -5.61 11.25
C GLY A 38 13.84 -6.95 10.73
N THR A 39 12.94 -7.84 10.35
CA THR A 39 13.22 -9.12 9.70
C THR A 39 12.66 -9.16 8.28
N LEU A 40 11.56 -8.46 7.97
CA LEU A 40 10.91 -8.60 6.66
C LEU A 40 11.82 -8.14 5.50
N PHE A 41 12.53 -7.03 5.68
CA PHE A 41 13.39 -6.44 4.65
C PHE A 41 14.89 -6.63 4.92
N LYS A 42 15.25 -7.24 6.04
CA LYS A 42 16.65 -7.41 6.47
C LYS A 42 17.41 -8.33 5.53
N ASP A 43 16.79 -9.42 5.12
CA ASP A 43 17.42 -10.46 4.28
C ASP A 43 17.17 -10.23 2.78
N LEU A 44 16.61 -9.08 2.39
CA LEU A 44 16.44 -8.75 0.98
C LEU A 44 17.80 -8.42 0.34
N PRO A 45 18.16 -9.08 -0.79
CA PRO A 45 19.33 -8.71 -1.56
C PRO A 45 19.28 -7.25 -2.00
N LYS A 46 20.43 -6.60 -2.07
CA LYS A 46 20.57 -5.25 -2.64
C LYS A 46 20.01 -5.23 -4.07
N GLY A 47 19.28 -4.17 -4.40
CA GLY A 47 18.58 -4.02 -5.68
C GLY A 47 17.21 -4.71 -5.75
N SER A 48 16.77 -5.40 -4.69
CA SER A 48 15.42 -5.96 -4.62
C SER A 48 14.37 -4.85 -4.70
N SER A 49 13.35 -5.05 -5.53
CA SER A 49 12.22 -4.14 -5.67
C SER A 49 11.00 -4.62 -4.89
N ILE A 50 10.34 -3.67 -4.23
CA ILE A 50 9.13 -3.85 -3.45
C ILE A 50 8.09 -2.88 -4.01
N ILE A 51 6.95 -3.39 -4.45
CA ILE A 51 5.86 -2.58 -4.98
C ILE A 51 4.64 -2.80 -4.10
N PHE A 52 4.08 -1.72 -3.56
CA PHE A 52 2.94 -1.77 -2.65
C PHE A 52 2.07 -0.52 -2.78
N ASP A 53 0.82 -0.66 -2.38
CA ASP A 53 -0.13 0.44 -2.20
C ASP A 53 -0.07 1.00 -0.77
N ILE A 54 -0.22 2.32 -0.65
CA ILE A 54 -0.27 3.02 0.63
C ILE A 54 -1.41 4.03 0.61
N ALA A 55 -2.16 4.08 1.71
CA ALA A 55 -3.17 5.11 1.91
C ALA A 55 -2.54 6.39 2.48
N ASP A 56 -2.93 7.54 1.94
CA ASP A 56 -2.51 8.84 2.46
C ASP A 56 -3.28 9.24 3.72
N GLU A 57 -2.80 10.30 4.35
CA GLU A 57 -3.34 10.90 5.57
C GLU A 57 -4.82 11.30 5.50
N ARG A 58 -5.42 11.35 4.30
CA ARG A 58 -6.83 11.69 4.11
C ARG A 58 -7.73 10.47 4.18
N LEU A 59 -7.20 9.24 4.25
CA LEU A 59 -8.00 7.99 4.23
C LEU A 59 -9.22 8.02 5.16
N PHE A 60 -9.08 8.54 6.38
CA PHE A 60 -10.14 8.50 7.40
C PHE A 60 -11.06 9.74 7.39
N THR A 61 -10.72 10.76 6.61
CA THR A 61 -11.48 12.03 6.52
C THR A 61 -12.09 12.24 5.14
N GLU A 62 -11.51 11.65 4.10
CA GLU A 62 -11.98 11.71 2.73
C GLU A 62 -13.23 10.84 2.55
N THR A 63 -14.24 11.45 1.94
CA THR A 63 -15.47 10.73 1.58
C THR A 63 -15.28 10.03 0.24
N GLY A 64 -14.57 10.69 -0.68
CA GLY A 64 -14.34 10.22 -2.05
C GLY A 64 -15.58 10.38 -2.94
N ILE A 65 -15.39 10.18 -4.24
CA ILE A 65 -16.45 10.26 -5.24
C ILE A 65 -17.50 9.18 -4.92
N PHE A 66 -18.77 9.59 -4.83
CA PHE A 66 -19.90 8.73 -4.43
C PHE A 66 -19.69 8.01 -3.07
N ASN A 67 -18.97 8.62 -2.14
CA ASN A 67 -18.69 8.11 -0.79
C ASN A 67 -17.87 6.81 -0.77
N ARG A 68 -17.18 6.47 -1.86
CA ARG A 68 -16.53 5.16 -2.00
C ARG A 68 -15.38 4.95 -1.00
N VAL A 69 -14.64 6.00 -0.63
CA VAL A 69 -13.53 5.90 0.34
C VAL A 69 -14.10 5.63 1.73
N GLN A 70 -15.08 6.44 2.15
CA GLN A 70 -15.76 6.26 3.42
C GLN A 70 -16.43 4.87 3.53
N ASN A 71 -17.14 4.45 2.49
CA ASN A 71 -17.79 3.13 2.44
C ASN A 71 -16.77 1.99 2.54
N MET A 72 -15.63 2.11 1.84
CA MET A 72 -14.56 1.12 1.89
C MET A 72 -13.97 0.97 3.31
N VAL A 73 -13.70 2.09 3.99
CA VAL A 73 -13.22 2.09 5.39
C VAL A 73 -14.27 1.47 6.32
N GLN A 74 -15.54 1.84 6.18
CA GLN A 74 -16.64 1.30 6.99
C GLN A 74 -16.86 -0.20 6.77
N MET A 75 -16.80 -0.67 5.52
CA MET A 75 -16.91 -2.09 5.19
C MET A 75 -15.75 -2.91 5.76
N ALA A 76 -14.52 -2.39 5.67
CA ALA A 76 -13.35 -3.03 6.27
C ALA A 76 -13.55 -3.19 7.80
N ALA A 77 -13.98 -2.12 8.48
CA ALA A 77 -14.32 -2.18 9.90
C ALA A 77 -15.45 -3.18 10.21
N ALA A 78 -16.54 -3.16 9.43
CA ALA A 78 -17.67 -4.08 9.59
C ALA A 78 -17.28 -5.56 9.36
N SER A 79 -16.26 -5.82 8.52
CA SER A 79 -15.70 -7.15 8.32
C SER A 79 -14.77 -7.64 9.44
N GLY A 80 -14.51 -6.81 10.45
CA GLY A 80 -13.58 -7.11 11.55
C GLY A 80 -12.11 -6.87 11.20
N GLU A 81 -11.83 -6.17 10.10
CA GLU A 81 -10.49 -5.80 9.65
C GLU A 81 -10.42 -4.28 9.40
N PRO A 82 -10.59 -3.44 10.44
CA PRO A 82 -10.53 -1.99 10.29
C PRO A 82 -9.16 -1.58 9.74
N MET A 83 -9.15 -0.67 8.78
CA MET A 83 -7.90 -0.05 8.31
C MET A 83 -7.30 0.77 9.44
N GLN A 84 -6.01 0.57 9.72
CA GLN A 84 -5.34 1.20 10.88
C GLN A 84 -4.20 2.13 10.50
N PHE A 85 -3.79 2.14 9.24
CA PHE A 85 -2.60 2.84 8.82
C PHE A 85 -2.83 3.66 7.56
N CYS A 86 -2.39 4.90 7.66
CA CYS A 86 -2.20 5.84 6.59
C CYS A 86 -0.93 6.66 6.90
N SER A 87 -0.29 7.22 5.89
CA SER A 87 0.95 7.97 6.10
C SER A 87 1.13 9.03 5.04
N SER A 88 1.80 10.13 5.40
CA SER A 88 2.33 11.07 4.41
C SER A 88 3.54 10.45 3.71
N ILE A 89 3.84 10.90 2.50
CA ILE A 89 5.00 10.40 1.74
C ILE A 89 6.30 10.69 2.48
N ALA A 90 6.43 11.86 3.10
CA ALA A 90 7.61 12.21 3.89
C ALA A 90 7.81 11.26 5.09
N GLN A 91 6.74 10.88 5.79
CA GLN A 91 6.83 9.90 6.88
C GLN A 91 7.17 8.50 6.33
N LEU A 92 6.57 8.09 5.22
CA LEU A 92 6.88 6.82 4.57
C LEU A 92 8.36 6.73 4.15
N GLU A 93 8.91 7.79 3.58
CA GLU A 93 10.33 7.88 3.21
C GLU A 93 11.25 7.63 4.42
N GLN A 94 10.92 8.24 5.58
CA GLN A 94 11.68 8.02 6.81
C GLN A 94 11.61 6.57 7.28
N LEU A 95 10.42 5.96 7.25
CA LEU A 95 10.24 4.56 7.66
C LEU A 95 10.98 3.59 6.73
N LEU A 96 10.94 3.83 5.41
CA LEU A 96 11.67 3.03 4.43
C LEU A 96 13.19 3.20 4.56
N ALA A 97 13.66 4.42 4.81
CA ALA A 97 15.08 4.71 4.98
C ALA A 97 15.70 3.93 6.16
N GLN A 98 14.95 3.74 7.24
CA GLN A 98 15.36 2.91 8.39
C GLN A 98 15.58 1.43 8.04
N GLN A 99 15.05 0.97 6.90
CA GLN A 99 15.16 -0.40 6.40
C GLN A 99 16.09 -0.50 5.17
N ASP A 100 16.92 0.52 4.92
CA ASP A 100 17.72 0.72 3.70
C ASP A 100 16.92 0.65 2.39
N LEU A 101 15.65 1.05 2.42
CA LEU A 101 14.82 1.15 1.23
C LEU A 101 14.78 2.60 0.75
N LEU A 102 14.79 2.78 -0.57
CA LEU A 102 14.58 4.06 -1.25
C LEU A 102 13.31 4.01 -2.06
N ILE A 103 12.52 5.07 -2.03
CA ILE A 103 11.43 5.24 -3.00
C ILE A 103 12.06 5.58 -4.35
N PHE A 104 11.84 4.72 -5.34
CA PHE A 104 12.28 4.90 -6.72
C PHE A 104 11.18 5.51 -7.58
N GLU A 105 9.93 5.08 -7.38
CA GLU A 105 8.75 5.67 -8.02
C GLU A 105 7.65 5.84 -6.98
N HIS A 106 6.99 6.99 -7.04
CA HIS A 106 5.76 7.29 -6.33
C HIS A 106 4.72 7.70 -7.36
N LEU A 107 3.61 6.97 -7.42
CA LEU A 107 2.50 7.27 -8.29
C LEU A 107 1.32 7.76 -7.45
N ALA A 108 0.98 9.03 -7.58
CA ALA A 108 -0.14 9.63 -6.87
C ALA A 108 -1.48 9.27 -7.52
N PRO A 109 -2.61 9.34 -6.79
CA PRO A 109 -3.96 9.08 -7.33
C PRO A 109 -4.22 9.75 -8.69
N GLN A 110 -3.82 11.01 -8.85
CA GLN A 110 -4.00 11.74 -10.11
C GLN A 110 -3.15 11.15 -11.24
N ASP A 111 -1.91 10.75 -10.96
CA ASP A 111 -1.04 10.12 -11.94
C ASP A 111 -1.52 8.73 -12.31
N ILE A 112 -2.05 7.96 -11.33
CA ILE A 112 -2.70 6.67 -11.57
C ILE A 112 -3.90 6.88 -12.50
N GLN A 113 -4.76 7.86 -12.21
CA GLN A 113 -5.92 8.19 -13.03
C GLN A 113 -5.50 8.53 -14.46
N ASN A 114 -4.54 9.43 -14.61
CA ASN A 114 -4.06 9.89 -15.92
C ASN A 114 -3.38 8.77 -16.72
N ARG A 115 -2.64 7.88 -16.06
CA ARG A 115 -1.87 6.82 -16.74
C ARG A 115 -2.71 5.59 -17.09
N HIS A 116 -3.74 5.29 -16.30
CA HIS A 116 -4.43 4.00 -16.39
C HIS A 116 -5.95 4.08 -16.58
N PHE A 117 -6.57 5.22 -16.29
CA PHE A 117 -8.03 5.33 -16.24
C PHE A 117 -8.62 6.46 -17.12
N VAL A 118 -7.81 7.34 -17.71
CA VAL A 118 -8.30 8.51 -18.47
C VAL A 118 -9.06 8.14 -19.74
N ASP A 119 -8.62 7.10 -20.46
CA ASP A 119 -9.20 6.68 -21.75
C ASP A 119 -10.10 5.44 -21.62
N ARG A 120 -10.67 5.21 -20.44
CA ARG A 120 -11.58 4.08 -20.21
C ARG A 120 -13.01 4.44 -20.56
N GLU A 121 -13.72 3.48 -21.13
CA GLU A 121 -15.16 3.59 -21.43
C GLU A 121 -16.05 3.04 -20.30
N ASP A 122 -15.44 2.56 -19.20
CA ASP A 122 -16.14 2.07 -18.01
C ASP A 122 -15.98 3.01 -16.81
N ASP A 123 -16.72 2.73 -15.73
CA ASP A 123 -16.78 3.58 -14.53
C ASP A 123 -15.58 3.37 -13.57
N LEU A 124 -14.49 2.72 -14.00
CA LEU A 124 -13.33 2.49 -13.14
C LEU A 124 -12.44 3.74 -13.06
N GLN A 125 -12.07 4.12 -11.84
CA GLN A 125 -11.23 5.28 -11.54
C GLN A 125 -10.27 4.97 -10.39
N ALA A 126 -9.11 5.64 -10.39
CA ALA A 126 -8.15 5.57 -9.29
C ALA A 126 -8.80 6.05 -7.98
N PHE A 127 -8.48 5.39 -6.86
CA PHE A 127 -8.94 5.81 -5.53
C PHE A 127 -8.20 7.08 -5.08
N GLU A 128 -8.94 8.01 -4.47
CA GLU A 128 -8.49 9.37 -4.16
C GLU A 128 -7.36 9.44 -3.14
N THR A 129 -7.22 8.41 -2.31
CA THR A 129 -6.28 8.35 -1.17
C THR A 129 -5.24 7.26 -1.31
N ILE A 130 -5.21 6.51 -2.41
CA ILE A 130 -4.31 5.36 -2.59
C ILE A 130 -3.19 5.71 -3.55
N HIS A 131 -1.96 5.61 -3.05
CA HIS A 131 -0.73 5.82 -3.82
C HIS A 131 -0.05 4.47 -4.09
N TYR A 132 0.65 4.37 -5.21
CA TYR A 132 1.55 3.23 -5.47
C TYR A 132 3.00 3.63 -5.27
N ILE A 133 3.73 2.78 -4.58
CA ILE A 133 5.13 3.00 -4.21
C ILE A 133 5.97 1.85 -4.75
N HIS A 134 7.02 2.19 -5.47
CA HIS A 134 8.11 1.29 -5.80
C HIS A 134 9.31 1.65 -4.94
N ALA A 135 9.66 0.78 -4.00
CA ALA A 135 10.83 0.91 -3.16
C ALA A 135 11.93 -0.09 -3.56
N VAL A 136 13.20 0.30 -3.43
CA VAL A 136 14.37 -0.51 -3.79
C VAL A 136 15.34 -0.60 -2.60
N LYS A 137 15.83 -1.82 -2.31
CA LYS A 137 16.82 -2.08 -1.25
C LYS A 137 18.22 -1.63 -1.68
N LYS A 138 18.89 -0.79 -0.86
CA LYS A 138 20.27 -0.32 -1.07
C LYS A 138 21.33 -1.39 -0.79
#